data_AF-S7XU55-F1
#
_entry.id   AF-S7XU55-F1
#
_cell.length_a   1.000
_cell.length_b   1.000
_cell.length_c   1.000
_cell.angle_alpha   90.00
_cell.angle_beta   90.00
_cell.angle_gamma   90.00
#
_symmetry.space_group_name_H-M   'P 1'
#
loop_
_entity.id
_entity.type
_entity.pdbx_description
1 polymer ?
#
loop_
_entity_poly.entity_id
_entity_poly.type
_entity_poly.pdbx_seq_one_letter_code
_entity_poly.pdbx_strand_id
1 'polypeptide(L)'
;MKNLFAPTTYISRKNILKELKITSDEFKMLCVITNTRQIKGQDKFYVKDINKLYRTDAYYKLQKEKRKYKKFNRDYLQMIKDKYPKLELAVEGIPESITVLSIIKILLNKESKFSSIKTEIKKRIETVLNDFKNFVEQYKLLDSVFLSDIGFYYKIKMNNISFIWYEPVDVEEYEFDNILLENYIINLFHMEMIMKKIAIEFKDYNIEHHDKNNIFNNIGCRIDIMKDHFEFIYKCGGGTIGEDIIITDGNVEIEKDKIYIHPQYLLDSFNERNMKNKEEYLIGSTLPPHKSPFIDDKLHIGEDDICLLSARKKDIIEKYLQKNEVK
;
A
#
# COMPACT_ATOMS: atom_id res chain seq x y z
N MET A 1 7.61 32.12 -30.36
CA MET A 1 6.65 30.99 -30.31
C MET A 1 5.25 31.47 -30.74
N LYS A 2 4.61 30.79 -31.70
CA LYS A 2 3.24 31.09 -32.18
C LYS A 2 2.23 31.02 -31.02
N ASN A 3 1.19 31.85 -31.06
CA ASN A 3 0.03 31.71 -30.15
C ASN A 3 -0.66 30.37 -30.45
N LEU A 4 -1.13 29.68 -29.41
CA LEU A 4 -1.86 28.42 -29.57
C LEU A 4 -3.28 28.67 -30.08
N PHE A 5 -3.91 29.74 -29.60
CA PHE A 5 -5.26 30.14 -30.00
C PHE A 5 -5.22 31.46 -30.76
N ALA A 6 -6.09 31.56 -31.78
CA ALA A 6 -6.35 32.81 -32.50
C ALA A 6 -6.82 33.93 -31.53
N PRO A 7 -6.60 35.21 -31.85
CA PRO A 7 -6.96 36.32 -30.97
C PRO A 7 -8.49 36.46 -30.89
N THR A 8 -9.10 35.73 -29.96
CA THR A 8 -10.48 35.91 -29.50
C THR A 8 -10.47 36.31 -28.01
N THR A 9 -11.59 36.78 -27.48
CA THR A 9 -11.64 37.29 -26.11
C THR A 9 -11.63 36.16 -25.07
N TYR A 10 -12.34 35.05 -25.35
CA TYR A 10 -12.60 33.98 -24.39
C TYR A 10 -12.59 32.58 -25.03
N ILE A 11 -12.29 31.56 -24.23
CA ILE A 11 -12.32 30.14 -24.62
C ILE A 11 -12.84 29.25 -23.48
N SER A 12 -13.60 28.20 -23.81
CA SER A 12 -14.17 27.27 -22.84
C SER A 12 -13.15 26.25 -22.32
N ARG A 13 -13.30 25.80 -21.06
CA ARG A 13 -12.41 24.77 -20.46
C ARG A 13 -12.33 23.51 -21.31
N LYS A 14 -13.46 23.02 -21.82
CA LYS A 14 -13.52 21.83 -22.70
C LYS A 14 -12.60 21.95 -23.91
N ASN A 15 -12.59 23.11 -24.57
CA ASN A 15 -11.74 23.35 -25.74
C ASN A 15 -10.27 23.51 -25.34
N ILE A 16 -10.00 24.15 -24.21
CA ILE A 16 -8.64 24.30 -23.67
C ILE A 16 -8.02 22.93 -23.35
N LEU A 17 -8.73 22.06 -22.62
CA LEU A 17 -8.25 20.73 -22.26
C LEU A 17 -7.96 19.87 -23.49
N LYS A 18 -8.83 19.94 -24.49
CA LYS A 18 -8.68 19.21 -25.76
C LYS A 18 -7.43 19.64 -26.51
N GLU A 19 -7.22 20.94 -26.67
CA GLU A 19 -6.09 21.49 -27.44
C GLU A 19 -4.76 21.38 -26.69
N LEU A 20 -4.75 21.65 -25.39
CA LEU A 20 -3.55 21.50 -24.57
C LEU A 20 -3.21 20.03 -24.29
N LYS A 21 -4.13 19.08 -24.51
CA LYS A 21 -3.98 17.64 -24.25
C LYS A 21 -3.61 17.34 -22.80
N ILE A 22 -4.30 18.01 -21.87
CA ILE A 22 -4.11 17.91 -20.43
C ILE A 22 -5.42 17.56 -19.72
N THR A 23 -5.32 16.96 -18.54
CA THR A 23 -6.47 16.61 -17.70
C THR A 23 -7.03 17.86 -17.02
N SER A 24 -8.23 17.74 -16.46
CA SER A 24 -8.86 18.83 -15.71
C SER A 24 -7.99 19.29 -14.53
N ASP A 25 -7.34 18.35 -13.83
CA ASP A 25 -6.54 18.65 -12.65
C ASP A 25 -5.18 19.26 -13.01
N GLU A 26 -4.52 18.76 -14.07
CA GLU A 26 -3.32 19.38 -14.63
C GLU A 26 -3.58 20.83 -15.08
N PHE A 27 -4.75 21.07 -15.68
CA PHE A 27 -5.14 22.41 -16.09
C PHE A 27 -5.40 23.34 -14.91
N LYS A 28 -6.06 22.86 -13.84
CA LYS A 28 -6.22 23.64 -12.61
C LYS A 28 -4.85 24.02 -12.02
N MET A 29 -3.92 23.07 -11.96
CA MET A 29 -2.56 23.30 -11.47
C MET A 29 -1.83 24.38 -12.28
N LEU A 30 -1.88 24.29 -13.61
CA LEU A 30 -1.24 25.29 -14.48
C LEU A 30 -1.89 26.67 -14.34
N CYS A 31 -3.22 26.75 -14.20
CA CYS A 31 -3.92 28.02 -13.99
C CYS A 31 -3.48 28.73 -12.71
N VAL A 32 -3.17 28.00 -11.64
CA VAL A 32 -2.62 28.56 -10.40
C VAL A 32 -1.23 29.14 -10.64
N ILE A 33 -0.35 28.37 -11.28
CA ILE A 33 1.04 28.79 -11.55
C ILE A 33 1.08 30.06 -12.42
N THR A 34 0.17 30.17 -13.37
CA THR A 34 0.20 31.25 -14.37
C THR A 34 -0.77 32.39 -14.08
N ASN A 35 -1.47 32.35 -12.93
CA ASN A 35 -2.54 33.28 -12.55
C ASN A 35 -3.56 33.49 -13.67
N THR A 36 -4.02 32.39 -14.26
CA THR A 36 -4.97 32.41 -15.38
C THR A 36 -6.35 32.79 -14.89
N ARG A 37 -6.94 33.86 -15.45
CA ARG A 37 -8.25 34.34 -15.02
C ARG A 37 -9.38 33.57 -15.68
N GLN A 38 -10.36 33.21 -14.85
CA GLN A 38 -11.65 32.67 -15.26
C GLN A 38 -12.72 33.78 -15.21
N ILE A 39 -13.70 33.73 -16.11
CA ILE A 39 -14.87 34.62 -16.03
C ILE A 39 -15.73 34.16 -14.85
N LYS A 40 -16.08 35.10 -13.96
CA LYS A 40 -16.95 34.81 -12.81
C LYS A 40 -18.27 34.18 -13.28
N GLY A 41 -18.63 33.04 -12.70
CA GLY A 41 -19.87 32.32 -13.01
C GLY A 41 -19.89 31.58 -14.34
N GLN A 42 -18.79 31.52 -15.10
CA GLN A 42 -18.74 30.81 -16.38
C GLN A 42 -17.49 29.93 -16.50
N ASP A 43 -17.62 28.80 -17.20
CA ASP A 43 -16.50 27.89 -17.49
C ASP A 43 -15.67 28.35 -18.71
N LYS A 44 -15.32 29.65 -18.72
CA LYS A 44 -14.59 30.34 -19.79
C LYS A 44 -13.40 31.12 -19.23
N PHE A 45 -12.33 31.18 -20.03
CA PHE A 45 -11.04 31.77 -19.66
C PHE A 45 -10.59 32.79 -20.72
N TYR A 46 -9.79 33.77 -20.31
CA TYR A 46 -9.22 34.75 -21.24
C TYR A 46 -8.16 34.09 -22.12
N VAL A 47 -8.31 34.19 -23.45
CA VAL A 47 -7.39 33.57 -24.41
C VAL A 47 -5.96 34.08 -24.27
N LYS A 48 -5.80 35.36 -23.92
CA LYS A 48 -4.48 35.96 -23.62
C LYS A 48 -3.76 35.21 -22.49
N ASP A 49 -4.49 34.86 -21.43
CA ASP A 49 -3.93 34.19 -20.26
C ASP A 49 -3.62 32.71 -20.58
N ILE A 50 -4.43 32.06 -21.41
CA ILE A 50 -4.17 30.69 -21.88
C ILE A 50 -2.97 30.63 -22.83
N ASN A 51 -2.83 31.58 -23.75
CA ASN A 51 -1.65 31.70 -24.61
C ASN A 51 -0.38 32.01 -23.79
N LYS A 52 -0.49 32.75 -22.68
CA LYS A 52 0.60 32.95 -21.71
C LYS A 52 0.94 31.63 -21.02
N LEU A 53 -0.05 30.90 -20.51
CA LEU A 53 0.10 29.60 -19.87
C LEU A 53 0.82 28.60 -20.77
N TYR A 54 0.41 28.51 -22.05
CA TYR A 54 1.02 27.62 -23.04
C TYR A 54 2.53 27.87 -23.25
N ARG A 55 2.99 29.11 -23.03
CA ARG A 55 4.39 29.50 -23.20
C ARG A 55 5.24 29.30 -21.95
N THR A 56 4.65 28.89 -20.83
CA THR A 56 5.39 28.74 -19.58
C THR A 56 6.23 27.48 -19.55
N ASP A 57 7.35 27.56 -18.83
CA ASP A 57 8.21 26.42 -18.54
C ASP A 57 7.47 25.32 -17.77
N ALA A 58 6.47 25.69 -16.96
CA ALA A 58 5.63 24.74 -16.24
C ALA A 58 4.82 23.85 -17.20
N TYR A 59 4.19 24.42 -18.23
CA TYR A 59 3.49 23.64 -19.26
C TYR A 59 4.46 22.79 -20.08
N TYR A 60 5.63 23.35 -20.45
CA TYR A 60 6.66 22.61 -21.18
C TYR A 60 7.18 21.41 -20.37
N LYS A 61 7.49 21.61 -19.08
CA LYS A 61 7.92 20.55 -18.15
C LYS A 61 6.84 19.48 -18.01
N LEU A 62 5.58 19.86 -17.79
CA LEU A 62 4.45 18.94 -17.73
C LEU A 62 4.32 18.09 -19.02
N GLN A 63 4.42 18.72 -20.20
CA GLN A 63 4.37 17.98 -21.46
C GLN A 63 5.60 17.08 -21.68
N LYS A 64 6.79 17.52 -21.26
CA LYS A 64 8.02 16.72 -21.30
C LYS A 64 7.91 15.52 -20.37
N GLU A 65 7.35 15.69 -19.19
CA GLU A 65 7.04 14.61 -18.24
C GLU A 65 5.97 13.67 -18.77
N LYS A 66 4.90 14.15 -19.41
CA LYS A 66 3.91 13.26 -20.05
C LYS A 66 4.48 12.48 -21.22
N ARG A 67 5.42 13.05 -21.97
CA ARG A 67 6.14 12.33 -23.04
C ARG A 67 7.13 11.33 -22.46
N LYS A 68 7.85 11.69 -21.40
CA LYS A 68 8.67 10.76 -20.62
C LYS A 68 7.80 9.64 -20.08
N TYR A 69 6.64 9.93 -19.49
CA TYR A 69 5.69 8.97 -18.96
C TYR A 69 5.13 8.07 -20.05
N LYS A 70 4.75 8.60 -21.23
CA LYS A 70 4.30 7.76 -22.36
C LYS A 70 5.41 6.88 -22.96
N LYS A 71 6.65 7.38 -23.01
CA LYS A 71 7.81 6.62 -23.50
C LYS A 71 8.25 5.58 -22.47
N PHE A 72 8.39 5.98 -21.21
CA PHE A 72 8.63 5.13 -20.05
C PHE A 72 7.56 4.04 -19.97
N ASN A 73 6.27 4.36 -20.03
CA ASN A 73 5.19 3.37 -19.96
C ASN A 73 5.19 2.40 -21.17
N ARG A 74 5.68 2.79 -22.37
CA ARG A 74 5.87 1.86 -23.51
C ARG A 74 7.12 0.99 -23.38
N ASP A 75 8.29 1.58 -23.11
CA ASP A 75 9.56 0.85 -22.92
C ASP A 75 9.52 -0.01 -21.64
N TYR A 76 8.78 0.39 -20.61
CA TYR A 76 8.69 -0.28 -19.30
C TYR A 76 7.63 -1.39 -19.26
N LEU A 77 6.50 -1.26 -19.97
CA LEU A 77 5.61 -2.41 -20.24
C LEU A 77 6.33 -3.46 -21.07
N GLN A 78 7.17 -3.04 -22.02
CA GLN A 78 8.01 -3.96 -22.78
C GLN A 78 9.09 -4.57 -21.87
N MET A 79 9.81 -3.79 -21.06
CA MET A 79 10.75 -4.32 -20.06
C MET A 79 10.10 -5.24 -19.02
N ILE A 80 8.88 -5.00 -18.55
CA ILE A 80 8.17 -5.89 -17.62
C ILE A 80 7.63 -7.14 -18.34
N LYS A 81 7.16 -7.02 -19.59
CA LYS A 81 6.82 -8.19 -20.41
C LYS A 81 8.05 -9.04 -20.74
N ASP A 82 9.19 -8.39 -20.96
CA ASP A 82 10.47 -9.00 -21.28
C ASP A 82 11.16 -9.55 -20.01
N LYS A 83 11.01 -8.90 -18.84
CA LYS A 83 11.58 -9.30 -17.54
C LYS A 83 10.70 -10.29 -16.78
N TYR A 84 9.38 -10.24 -16.96
CA TYR A 84 8.39 -11.04 -16.24
C TYR A 84 7.35 -11.66 -17.20
N PRO A 85 7.77 -12.53 -18.15
CA PRO A 85 6.88 -13.13 -19.15
C PRO A 85 5.81 -14.05 -18.54
N LYS A 86 6.03 -14.59 -17.33
CA LYS A 86 5.08 -15.43 -16.58
C LYS A 86 4.60 -14.71 -15.31
N LEU A 87 3.40 -15.03 -14.82
CA LEU A 87 2.86 -14.52 -13.56
C LEU A 87 3.82 -14.75 -12.39
N GLU A 88 4.40 -15.96 -12.33
CA GLU A 88 5.36 -16.41 -11.31
C GLU A 88 6.56 -15.49 -11.17
N LEU A 89 7.07 -14.93 -12.27
CA LEU A 89 8.18 -13.99 -12.24
C LEU A 89 7.68 -12.60 -11.82
N ALA A 90 6.47 -12.21 -12.21
CA ALA A 90 5.90 -10.90 -11.87
C ALA A 90 5.63 -10.74 -10.36
N VAL A 91 5.38 -11.84 -9.64
CA VAL A 91 5.15 -11.82 -8.18
C VAL A 91 6.44 -11.74 -7.35
N GLU A 92 7.62 -12.03 -7.91
CA GLU A 92 8.90 -12.07 -7.17
C GLU A 92 9.28 -10.74 -6.51
N GLY A 93 8.80 -9.60 -7.01
CA GLY A 93 9.12 -8.27 -6.45
C GLY A 93 8.00 -7.64 -5.60
N ILE A 94 6.89 -8.36 -5.40
CA ILE A 94 5.75 -7.85 -4.61
C ILE A 94 6.16 -7.64 -3.15
N PRO A 95 6.81 -8.61 -2.46
CA PRO A 95 7.16 -8.45 -1.05
C PRO A 95 7.89 -7.14 -0.76
N GLU A 96 8.94 -6.86 -1.53
CA GLU A 96 9.76 -5.68 -1.28
C GLU A 96 9.02 -4.39 -1.62
N SER A 97 8.17 -4.42 -2.64
CA SER A 97 7.39 -3.23 -3.01
C SER A 97 6.40 -2.87 -1.92
N ILE A 98 5.74 -3.87 -1.33
CA ILE A 98 4.84 -3.67 -0.19
C ILE A 98 5.62 -3.14 1.01
N THR A 99 6.73 -3.79 1.40
CA THR A 99 7.53 -3.37 2.55
C THR A 99 8.00 -1.92 2.42
N VAL A 100 8.56 -1.54 1.26
CA VAL A 100 9.05 -0.17 1.04
C VAL A 100 7.91 0.84 1.07
N LEU A 101 6.77 0.53 0.45
CA LEU A 101 5.61 1.42 0.48
C LEU A 101 5.04 1.56 1.90
N SER A 102 5.05 0.49 2.70
CA SER A 102 4.67 0.52 4.11
C SER A 102 5.60 1.39 4.95
N ILE A 103 6.92 1.30 4.76
CA ILE A 103 7.90 2.19 5.42
C ILE A 103 7.61 3.65 5.07
N ILE A 104 7.43 3.96 3.78
CA ILE A 104 7.14 5.32 3.32
C ILE A 104 5.82 5.83 3.92
N LYS A 105 4.79 4.97 4.03
CA LYS A 105 3.52 5.30 4.67
C LYS A 105 3.73 5.74 6.13
N ILE A 106 4.54 5.00 6.90
CA ILE A 106 4.81 5.31 8.31
C ILE A 106 5.61 6.60 8.44
N LEU A 107 6.66 6.79 7.63
CA LEU A 107 7.45 8.03 7.62
C LEU A 107 6.58 9.25 7.34
N LEU A 108 5.67 9.15 6.35
CA LEU A 108 4.71 10.21 6.04
C LEU A 108 3.73 10.48 7.18
N ASN A 109 3.44 9.51 8.07
CA ASN A 109 2.58 9.71 9.23
C ASN A 109 3.28 10.44 10.37
N LYS A 110 4.60 10.22 10.54
CA LYS A 110 5.40 10.88 11.58
C LYS A 110 5.72 12.33 11.26
N GLU A 111 5.64 12.72 10.00
CA GLU A 111 6.07 14.05 9.59
C GLU A 111 5.06 15.14 9.98
N SER A 112 5.50 16.08 10.80
CA SER A 112 4.67 17.20 11.29
C SER A 112 4.28 18.23 10.20
N LYS A 113 5.00 18.26 9.08
CA LYS A 113 4.81 19.21 7.98
C LYS A 113 4.12 18.57 6.78
N PHE A 114 2.80 18.45 6.85
CA PHE A 114 2.00 17.96 5.72
C PHE A 114 1.87 19.02 4.62
N SER A 115 2.47 18.73 3.46
CA SER A 115 2.16 19.42 2.21
C SER A 115 1.08 18.64 1.44
N SER A 116 0.30 19.34 0.60
CA SER A 116 -0.75 18.72 -0.22
C SER A 116 -0.26 17.54 -1.06
N ILE A 117 1.01 17.60 -1.52
CA ILE A 117 1.64 16.51 -2.28
C ILE A 117 1.91 15.27 -1.42
N LYS A 118 2.30 15.43 -0.15
CA LYS A 118 2.51 14.30 0.78
C LYS A 118 1.21 13.58 1.10
N THR A 119 0.11 14.34 1.24
CA THR A 119 -1.23 13.77 1.41
C THR A 119 -1.66 12.95 0.19
N GLU A 120 -1.36 13.43 -1.03
CA GLU A 120 -1.66 12.69 -2.26
C GLU A 120 -0.83 11.41 -2.38
N ILE A 121 0.48 11.50 -2.10
CA ILE A 121 1.39 10.34 -2.07
C ILE A 121 0.87 9.29 -1.10
N LYS A 122 0.60 9.68 0.16
CA LYS A 122 0.06 8.79 1.20
C LYS A 122 -1.21 8.08 0.73
N LYS A 123 -2.18 8.83 0.19
CA LYS A 123 -3.44 8.26 -0.29
C LYS A 123 -3.22 7.22 -1.40
N ARG A 124 -2.29 7.46 -2.32
CA ARG A 124 -1.98 6.51 -3.40
C ARG A 124 -1.33 5.24 -2.86
N ILE A 125 -0.42 5.37 -1.89
CA ILE A 125 0.19 4.23 -1.19
C ILE A 125 -0.90 3.40 -0.52
N GLU A 126 -1.75 4.03 0.29
CA GLU A 126 -2.85 3.37 1.00
C GLU A 126 -3.78 2.64 0.02
N THR A 127 -4.13 3.27 -1.10
CA THR A 127 -4.99 2.65 -2.12
C THR A 127 -4.35 1.35 -2.65
N VAL A 128 -3.09 1.40 -3.05
CA VAL A 128 -2.40 0.24 -3.66
C VAL A 128 -2.16 -0.89 -2.65
N LEU A 129 -1.80 -0.56 -1.41
CA LEU A 129 -1.63 -1.57 -0.35
C LEU A 129 -2.97 -2.22 0.01
N ASN A 130 -4.04 -1.44 0.10
CA ASN A 130 -5.38 -1.96 0.38
C ASN A 130 -5.91 -2.78 -0.78
N ASP A 131 -5.69 -2.37 -2.03
CA ASP A 131 -6.07 -3.16 -3.22
C ASP A 131 -5.40 -4.55 -3.19
N PHE A 132 -4.12 -4.63 -2.81
CA PHE A 132 -3.42 -5.90 -2.65
C PHE A 132 -3.99 -6.73 -1.49
N LYS A 133 -4.22 -6.14 -0.32
CA LYS A 133 -4.82 -6.84 0.83
C LYS A 133 -6.23 -7.35 0.50
N ASN A 134 -7.06 -6.54 -0.16
CA ASN A 134 -8.39 -6.93 -0.63
C ASN A 134 -8.31 -8.10 -1.62
N PHE A 135 -7.32 -8.11 -2.52
CA PHE A 135 -7.08 -9.25 -3.40
C PHE A 135 -6.73 -10.51 -2.60
N VAL A 136 -5.82 -10.42 -1.63
CA VAL A 136 -5.46 -11.56 -0.76
C VAL A 136 -6.67 -12.08 0.03
N GLU A 137 -7.49 -11.17 0.55
CA GLU A 137 -8.73 -11.50 1.28
C GLU A 137 -9.76 -12.18 0.38
N GLN A 138 -10.10 -11.56 -0.76
CA GLN A 138 -11.11 -12.03 -1.70
C GLN A 138 -10.80 -13.45 -2.19
N TYR A 139 -9.53 -13.72 -2.49
CA TYR A 139 -9.08 -14.99 -3.02
C TYR A 139 -8.56 -15.97 -1.95
N LYS A 140 -8.68 -15.61 -0.66
CA LYS A 140 -8.29 -16.44 0.49
C LYS A 140 -6.86 -16.96 0.42
N LEU A 141 -5.92 -16.10 0.01
CA LEU A 141 -4.53 -16.48 -0.26
C LEU A 141 -3.61 -16.45 0.96
N LEU A 142 -4.06 -15.86 2.08
CA LEU A 142 -3.25 -15.73 3.30
C LEU A 142 -3.09 -17.09 3.99
N ASP A 143 -1.86 -17.59 4.03
CA ASP A 143 -1.50 -18.93 4.49
C ASP A 143 -1.04 -18.95 5.95
N SER A 144 -0.24 -17.97 6.36
CA SER A 144 0.30 -17.90 7.72
C SER A 144 0.70 -16.47 8.07
N VAL A 145 0.70 -16.15 9.36
CA VAL A 145 1.00 -14.82 9.90
C VAL A 145 1.91 -14.93 11.11
N PHE A 146 2.75 -13.91 11.33
CA PHE A 146 3.57 -13.82 12.53
C PHE A 146 3.75 -12.36 12.92
N LEU A 147 3.68 -12.08 14.21
CA LEU A 147 4.00 -10.77 14.76
C LEU A 147 5.30 -10.89 15.54
N SER A 148 6.30 -10.13 15.10
CA SER A 148 7.57 -9.94 15.81
C SER A 148 7.57 -8.61 16.55
N ASP A 149 8.66 -8.32 17.26
CA ASP A 149 8.86 -7.05 17.95
C ASP A 149 8.97 -5.85 17.00
N ILE A 150 9.35 -6.08 15.73
CA ILE A 150 9.56 -5.03 14.73
C ILE A 150 8.38 -4.88 13.75
N GLY A 151 7.61 -5.95 13.54
CA GLY A 151 6.48 -5.90 12.62
C GLY A 151 5.84 -7.24 12.28
N PHE A 152 4.93 -7.18 11.31
CA PHE A 152 4.14 -8.31 10.84
C PHE A 152 4.77 -8.99 9.62
N TYR A 153 4.75 -10.31 9.63
CA TYR A 153 5.07 -11.15 8.50
C TYR A 153 3.81 -11.86 8.03
N TYR A 154 3.60 -11.85 6.71
CA TYR A 154 2.47 -12.50 6.08
C TYR A 154 2.96 -13.42 5.00
N LYS A 155 2.55 -14.68 5.03
CA LYS A 155 2.79 -15.64 3.96
C LYS A 155 1.54 -15.79 3.13
N ILE A 156 1.66 -15.64 1.82
CA ILE A 156 0.62 -16.11 0.90
C ILE A 156 1.02 -17.42 0.25
N LYS A 157 -0.01 -18.17 -0.14
CA LYS A 157 0.13 -19.38 -0.93
C LYS A 157 -0.95 -19.40 -2.01
N MET A 158 -0.52 -19.62 -3.24
CA MET A 158 -1.36 -19.58 -4.43
C MET A 158 -0.78 -20.53 -5.49
N ASN A 159 -1.34 -21.73 -5.61
CA ASN A 159 -0.81 -22.80 -6.45
C ASN A 159 0.70 -23.03 -6.19
N ASN A 160 1.55 -22.77 -7.19
CA ASN A 160 3.02 -22.92 -7.11
C ASN A 160 3.73 -21.66 -6.61
N ILE A 161 2.99 -20.58 -6.35
CA ILE A 161 3.53 -19.31 -5.86
C ILE A 161 3.33 -19.28 -4.35
N SER A 162 4.42 -19.12 -3.61
CA SER A 162 4.37 -18.77 -2.20
C SER A 162 5.49 -17.77 -1.88
N PHE A 163 5.15 -16.73 -1.15
CA PHE A 163 6.12 -15.76 -0.65
C PHE A 163 5.65 -15.16 0.66
N ILE A 164 6.61 -14.57 1.37
CA ILE A 164 6.38 -13.82 2.60
C ILE A 164 6.67 -12.35 2.34
N TRP A 165 5.83 -11.46 2.84
CA TRP A 165 6.13 -10.03 2.91
C TRP A 165 6.08 -9.54 4.35
N TYR A 166 6.80 -8.45 4.58
CA TYR A 166 6.96 -7.82 5.88
C TYR A 166 6.34 -6.42 5.87
N GLU A 167 5.58 -6.10 6.92
CA GLU A 167 5.11 -4.75 7.19
C GLU A 167 5.59 -4.30 8.59
N PRO A 168 6.47 -3.28 8.67
CA PRO A 168 6.91 -2.77 9.97
C PRO A 168 5.76 -2.12 10.73
N VAL A 169 5.79 -2.22 12.06
CA VAL A 169 4.88 -1.48 12.95
C VAL A 169 5.38 -0.05 13.12
N ASP A 170 6.69 0.12 13.21
CA ASP A 170 7.32 1.42 13.33
C ASP A 170 8.67 1.50 12.58
N VAL A 171 9.12 2.73 12.32
CA VAL A 171 10.39 3.02 11.63
C VAL A 171 11.08 4.23 12.28
N GLU A 172 12.40 4.33 12.18
CA GLU A 172 13.13 5.51 12.65
C GLU A 172 12.72 6.76 11.88
N GLU A 173 12.81 7.92 12.53
CA GLU A 173 12.53 9.19 11.85
C GLU A 173 13.53 9.43 10.73
N TYR A 174 13.02 9.65 9.53
CA TYR A 174 13.83 9.96 8.35
C TYR A 174 13.20 11.09 7.55
N GLU A 175 14.06 11.98 7.04
CA GLU A 175 13.62 13.09 6.20
C GLU A 175 13.14 12.56 4.84
N PHE A 176 11.98 13.05 4.37
CA PHE A 176 11.47 12.70 3.05
C PHE A 176 12.35 13.32 1.95
N ASP A 177 13.35 12.57 1.49
CA ASP A 177 14.35 12.98 0.52
C ASP A 177 14.07 12.49 -0.92
N ASN A 178 14.96 12.83 -1.86
CA ASN A 178 14.83 12.39 -3.25
C ASN A 178 14.94 10.86 -3.41
N ILE A 179 15.69 10.18 -2.53
CA ILE A 179 15.86 8.73 -2.58
C ILE A 179 14.54 8.05 -2.21
N LEU A 180 13.86 8.54 -1.17
CA LEU A 180 12.56 8.05 -0.73
C LEU A 180 11.49 8.32 -1.80
N LEU A 181 11.54 9.49 -2.45
CA LEU A 181 10.66 9.81 -3.57
C LEU A 181 10.88 8.87 -4.77
N GLU A 182 12.13 8.56 -5.12
CA GLU A 182 12.46 7.59 -6.18
C GLU A 182 11.94 6.20 -5.84
N ASN A 183 12.14 5.75 -4.60
CA ASN A 183 11.65 4.46 -4.12
C ASN A 183 10.11 4.41 -4.11
N TYR A 184 9.45 5.48 -3.69
CA TYR A 184 8.00 5.61 -3.80
C TYR A 184 7.54 5.41 -5.25
N ILE A 185 8.13 6.15 -6.18
CA ILE A 185 7.76 6.12 -7.60
C ILE A 185 7.91 4.69 -8.16
N ILE A 186 9.07 4.08 -7.96
CA ILE A 186 9.39 2.76 -8.53
C ILE A 186 8.46 1.67 -7.96
N ASN A 187 8.31 1.60 -6.64
CA ASN A 187 7.52 0.54 -6.00
C ASN A 187 6.01 0.73 -6.20
N LEU A 188 5.53 1.98 -6.22
CA LEU A 188 4.12 2.24 -6.53
C LEU A 188 3.79 1.83 -7.97
N PHE A 189 4.62 2.20 -8.95
CA PHE A 189 4.39 1.80 -10.33
C PHE A 189 4.46 0.28 -10.51
N HIS A 190 5.37 -0.38 -9.81
CA HIS A 190 5.46 -1.82 -9.82
C HIS A 190 4.16 -2.48 -9.34
N MET A 191 3.66 -2.06 -8.17
CA MET A 191 2.42 -2.58 -7.61
C MET A 191 1.18 -2.26 -8.47
N GLU A 192 1.02 -1.01 -8.94
CA GLU A 192 -0.11 -0.64 -9.82
C GLU A 192 -0.15 -1.50 -11.10
N MET A 193 1.02 -1.87 -11.63
CA MET A 193 1.13 -2.72 -12.82
C MET A 193 0.82 -4.17 -12.53
N ILE A 194 1.39 -4.71 -11.46
CA ILE A 194 1.13 -6.09 -11.02
C ILE A 194 -0.34 -6.26 -10.71
N MET A 195 -0.97 -5.32 -9.98
CA MET A 195 -2.40 -5.40 -9.67
C MET A 195 -3.26 -5.43 -10.94
N LYS A 196 -2.89 -4.69 -11.99
CA LYS A 196 -3.57 -4.78 -13.29
C LYS A 196 -3.35 -6.12 -13.99
N LYS A 197 -2.13 -6.67 -13.92
CA LYS A 197 -1.81 -7.99 -14.49
C LYS A 197 -2.58 -9.09 -13.77
N ILE A 198 -2.56 -9.07 -12.43
CA ILE A 198 -3.34 -9.95 -11.56
C ILE A 198 -4.83 -9.85 -11.91
N ALA A 199 -5.40 -8.65 -11.97
CA ALA A 199 -6.82 -8.48 -12.30
C ALA A 199 -7.24 -9.04 -13.68
N ILE A 200 -6.30 -9.10 -14.64
CA ILE A 200 -6.54 -9.70 -15.96
C ILE A 200 -6.39 -11.23 -15.90
N GLU A 201 -5.31 -11.72 -15.30
CA GLU A 201 -4.98 -13.15 -15.28
C GLU A 201 -5.84 -13.96 -14.29
N PHE A 202 -6.34 -13.32 -13.22
CA PHE A 202 -7.18 -13.96 -12.19
C PHE A 202 -8.69 -13.91 -12.47
N LYS A 203 -9.13 -13.31 -13.58
CA LYS A 203 -10.55 -13.31 -13.96
C LYS A 203 -11.08 -14.71 -14.30
N ASP A 204 -10.21 -15.58 -14.80
CA ASP A 204 -10.54 -16.92 -15.30
C ASP A 204 -9.87 -18.05 -14.50
N TYR A 205 -9.21 -17.71 -13.39
CA TYR A 205 -8.42 -18.67 -12.62
C TYR A 205 -9.30 -19.39 -11.60
N ASN A 206 -9.50 -20.71 -11.77
CA ASN A 206 -10.09 -21.56 -10.75
C ASN A 206 -9.09 -21.70 -9.60
N ILE A 207 -9.20 -20.82 -8.61
CA ILE A 207 -8.46 -20.95 -7.36
C ILE A 207 -9.16 -22.03 -6.55
N GLU A 208 -8.44 -23.09 -6.18
CA GLU A 208 -8.92 -24.02 -5.17
C GLU A 208 -9.09 -23.24 -3.86
N HIS A 209 -10.34 -22.92 -3.54
CA HIS A 209 -10.66 -22.26 -2.28
C HIS A 209 -10.42 -23.26 -1.15
N HIS A 210 -9.42 -23.00 -0.32
CA HIS A 210 -9.29 -23.71 0.94
C HIS A 210 -10.36 -23.18 1.92
N ASP A 211 -11.47 -23.92 2.06
CA ASP A 211 -12.54 -23.67 3.07
C ASP A 211 -12.00 -23.55 4.51
N LYS A 212 -10.77 -24.02 4.75
CA LYS A 212 -10.05 -23.93 6.02
C LYS A 212 -9.73 -22.49 6.47
N ASN A 213 -9.92 -21.49 5.61
CA ASN A 213 -9.61 -20.09 5.90
C ASN A 213 -10.79 -19.31 6.49
N ASN A 214 -11.87 -19.96 6.92
CA ASN A 214 -13.09 -19.32 7.45
C ASN A 214 -13.33 -19.61 8.94
N ILE A 215 -12.26 -19.67 9.73
CA ILE A 215 -12.30 -20.06 11.15
C ILE A 215 -13.05 -19.06 12.06
N PHE A 216 -13.17 -17.80 11.64
CA PHE A 216 -13.81 -16.73 12.40
C PHE A 216 -15.24 -16.43 11.94
N ASN A 217 -15.82 -17.31 11.10
CA ASN A 217 -17.19 -17.13 10.61
C ASN A 217 -18.19 -16.90 11.75
N ASN A 218 -19.11 -15.95 11.54
CA ASN A 218 -20.19 -15.60 12.47
C ASN A 218 -19.73 -15.06 13.84
N ILE A 219 -18.49 -14.57 13.95
CA ILE A 219 -18.00 -13.90 15.15
C ILE A 219 -17.69 -12.45 14.80
N GLY A 220 -18.39 -11.53 15.44
CA GLY A 220 -18.14 -10.11 15.38
C GLY A 220 -16.98 -9.72 16.30
N CYS A 221 -15.91 -9.15 15.75
CA CYS A 221 -14.77 -8.71 16.55
C CYS A 221 -14.53 -7.19 16.44
N ARG A 222 -14.23 -6.56 17.58
CA ARG A 222 -13.72 -5.20 17.66
C ARG A 222 -12.22 -5.27 17.94
N ILE A 223 -11.43 -4.55 17.14
CA ILE A 223 -9.98 -4.57 17.23
C ILE A 223 -9.50 -3.17 17.61
N ASP A 224 -8.93 -3.06 18.82
CA ASP A 224 -8.55 -1.78 19.43
C ASP A 224 -7.03 -1.52 19.36
N ILE A 225 -6.24 -2.50 18.88
CA ILE A 225 -4.77 -2.41 18.72
C ILE A 225 -4.36 -2.78 17.29
N MET A 226 -3.36 -2.06 16.74
CA MET A 226 -2.78 -2.30 15.39
C MET A 226 -3.85 -2.64 14.34
N LYS A 227 -4.93 -1.84 14.34
CA LYS A 227 -6.22 -2.14 13.70
C LYS A 227 -6.09 -2.62 12.25
N ASP A 228 -5.31 -1.90 11.44
CA ASP A 228 -5.10 -2.21 10.01
C ASP A 228 -4.57 -3.64 9.78
N HIS A 229 -3.72 -4.14 10.69
CA HIS A 229 -3.09 -5.46 10.55
C HIS A 229 -4.02 -6.56 11.05
N PHE A 230 -4.57 -6.43 12.25
CA PHE A 230 -5.43 -7.47 12.81
C PHE A 230 -6.78 -7.56 12.10
N GLU A 231 -7.37 -6.45 11.65
CA GLU A 231 -8.61 -6.52 10.85
C GLU A 231 -8.39 -7.27 9.55
N PHE A 232 -7.27 -7.03 8.87
CA PHE A 232 -6.93 -7.73 7.64
C PHE A 232 -6.83 -9.25 7.87
N ILE A 233 -6.12 -9.67 8.93
CA ILE A 233 -6.00 -11.10 9.30
C ILE A 233 -7.37 -11.68 9.63
N TYR A 234 -8.18 -10.95 10.40
CA TYR A 234 -9.50 -11.38 10.84
C TYR A 234 -10.45 -11.59 9.66
N LYS A 235 -10.49 -10.64 8.71
CA LYS A 235 -11.28 -10.74 7.48
C LYS A 235 -10.79 -11.88 6.57
N CYS A 236 -9.47 -12.06 6.46
CA CYS A 236 -8.91 -13.23 5.76
C CYS A 236 -9.43 -14.54 6.36
N GLY A 237 -9.57 -14.59 7.69
CA GLY A 237 -10.16 -15.70 8.45
C GLY A 237 -11.70 -15.83 8.38
N GLY A 238 -12.39 -14.99 7.60
CA GLY A 238 -13.85 -15.01 7.44
C GLY A 238 -14.64 -14.24 8.51
N GLY A 239 -13.95 -13.54 9.41
CA GLY A 239 -14.57 -12.79 10.50
C GLY A 239 -15.21 -11.48 10.04
N THR A 240 -16.18 -11.00 10.83
CA THR A 240 -16.86 -9.73 10.60
C THR A 240 -16.57 -8.73 11.72
N ILE A 241 -16.62 -7.43 11.44
CA ILE A 241 -16.47 -6.42 12.49
C ILE A 241 -17.75 -6.39 13.34
N GLY A 242 -17.61 -6.48 14.65
CA GLY A 242 -18.71 -6.51 15.62
C GLY A 242 -18.20 -6.34 17.05
N GLU A 243 -18.98 -6.71 18.05
CA GLU A 243 -18.64 -6.50 19.47
C GLU A 243 -18.67 -7.77 20.33
N ASP A 244 -18.74 -8.96 19.72
CA ASP A 244 -18.80 -10.23 20.46
C ASP A 244 -17.48 -10.52 21.20
N ILE A 245 -16.35 -10.11 20.61
CA ILE A 245 -15.01 -10.20 21.18
C ILE A 245 -14.26 -8.90 20.93
N ILE A 246 -13.55 -8.41 21.94
CA ILE A 246 -12.68 -7.24 21.83
C ILE A 246 -11.23 -7.71 21.90
N ILE A 247 -10.45 -7.37 20.88
CA ILE A 247 -9.01 -7.64 20.80
C ILE A 247 -8.24 -6.40 21.22
N THR A 248 -7.47 -6.52 22.30
CA THR A 248 -6.72 -5.42 22.92
C THR A 248 -5.48 -5.97 23.66
N ASP A 249 -4.53 -5.10 23.97
CA ASP A 249 -3.40 -5.38 24.86
C ASP A 249 -3.72 -5.17 26.35
N GLY A 250 -4.94 -4.71 26.67
CA GLY A 250 -5.38 -4.44 28.03
C GLY A 250 -5.16 -2.99 28.49
N ASN A 251 -4.71 -2.10 27.60
CA ASN A 251 -4.55 -0.67 27.89
C ASN A 251 -5.89 0.13 27.84
N VAL A 252 -7.03 -0.56 27.90
CA VAL A 252 -8.38 0.02 27.80
C VAL A 252 -9.18 -0.38 29.04
N GLU A 253 -10.10 0.49 29.47
CA GLU A 253 -11.02 0.16 30.56
C GLU A 253 -11.89 -1.07 30.21
N ILE A 254 -11.80 -2.08 31.07
CA ILE A 254 -12.47 -3.37 30.87
C ILE A 254 -13.91 -3.27 31.37
N GLU A 255 -14.85 -3.32 30.43
CA GLU A 255 -16.28 -3.46 30.71
C GLU A 255 -16.61 -4.90 31.16
N LYS A 256 -17.37 -5.07 32.25
CA LYS A 256 -17.64 -6.40 32.84
C LYS A 256 -18.45 -7.35 31.95
N ASP A 257 -19.26 -6.80 31.04
CA ASP A 257 -20.16 -7.59 30.18
C ASP A 257 -19.53 -7.93 28.82
N LYS A 258 -18.25 -7.57 28.59
CA LYS A 258 -17.55 -7.82 27.33
C LYS A 258 -16.35 -8.72 27.50
N ILE A 259 -16.01 -9.44 26.43
CA ILE A 259 -14.90 -10.41 26.40
C ILE A 259 -13.68 -9.75 25.76
N TYR A 260 -12.64 -9.49 26.57
CA TYR A 260 -11.39 -8.92 26.12
C TYR A 260 -10.32 -10.00 25.99
N ILE A 261 -9.69 -10.08 24.81
CA ILE A 261 -8.74 -11.13 24.45
C ILE A 261 -7.47 -10.50 23.87
N HIS A 262 -6.32 -11.10 24.18
CA HIS A 262 -5.03 -10.70 23.64
C HIS A 262 -4.93 -10.97 22.12
N PRO A 263 -4.27 -10.12 21.31
CA PRO A 263 -4.24 -10.28 19.85
C PRO A 263 -3.56 -11.55 19.37
N GLN A 264 -2.70 -12.15 20.20
CA GLN A 264 -2.06 -13.44 19.93
C GLN A 264 -3.09 -14.55 19.64
N TYR A 265 -4.28 -14.48 20.25
CA TYR A 265 -5.39 -15.39 19.97
C TYR A 265 -5.74 -15.45 18.48
N LEU A 266 -5.77 -14.29 17.81
CA LEU A 266 -6.07 -14.22 16.38
C LEU A 266 -4.99 -14.89 15.55
N LEU A 267 -3.72 -14.64 15.86
CA LEU A 267 -2.58 -15.16 15.12
C LEU A 267 -2.49 -16.68 15.26
N ASP A 268 -2.54 -17.18 16.50
CA ASP A 268 -2.41 -18.60 16.80
C ASP A 268 -3.62 -19.38 16.26
N SER A 269 -4.84 -18.83 16.39
CA SER A 269 -6.04 -19.46 15.80
C SER A 269 -5.97 -19.50 14.28
N PHE A 270 -5.52 -18.39 13.65
CA PHE A 270 -5.39 -18.31 12.20
C PHE A 270 -4.36 -19.30 11.65
N ASN A 271 -3.19 -19.39 12.28
CA ASN A 271 -2.11 -20.27 11.84
C ASN A 271 -2.45 -21.75 11.99
N GLU A 272 -3.09 -22.13 13.11
CA GLU A 272 -3.48 -23.54 13.34
C GLU A 272 -4.77 -23.94 12.61
N ARG A 273 -5.45 -22.98 11.96
CA ARG A 273 -6.74 -23.20 11.29
C ARG A 273 -7.79 -23.75 12.25
N ASN A 274 -7.73 -23.33 13.51
CA ASN A 274 -8.62 -23.78 14.58
C ASN A 274 -8.82 -22.68 15.62
N MET A 275 -10.03 -22.56 16.15
CA MET A 275 -10.34 -21.61 17.20
C MET A 275 -9.70 -22.06 18.51
N LYS A 276 -8.77 -21.25 19.04
CA LYS A 276 -8.12 -21.51 20.32
C LYS A 276 -9.10 -21.38 21.48
N ASN A 277 -8.73 -21.93 22.64
CA ASN A 277 -9.48 -21.69 23.86
C ASN A 277 -9.31 -20.22 24.28
N LYS A 278 -10.41 -19.45 24.29
CA LYS A 278 -10.39 -18.02 24.60
C LYS A 278 -9.85 -17.71 26.00
N GLU A 279 -10.07 -18.62 26.96
CA GLU A 279 -9.67 -18.43 28.37
C GLU A 279 -8.15 -18.27 28.54
N GLU A 280 -7.37 -18.96 27.71
CA GLU A 280 -5.90 -18.89 27.72
C GLU A 280 -5.36 -17.54 27.24
N TYR A 281 -6.19 -16.76 26.55
CA TYR A 281 -5.81 -15.50 25.92
C TYR A 281 -6.57 -14.30 26.50
N LEU A 282 -7.35 -14.48 27.57
CA LEU A 282 -7.99 -13.35 28.26
C LEU A 282 -6.92 -12.35 28.75
N ILE A 283 -7.30 -11.09 28.83
CA ILE A 283 -6.42 -10.06 29.41
C ILE A 283 -6.10 -10.44 30.87
N GLY A 284 -4.81 -10.50 31.20
CA GLY A 284 -4.30 -10.91 32.51
C GLY A 284 -3.95 -12.41 32.64
N SER A 285 -4.28 -13.24 31.63
CA SER A 285 -3.84 -14.64 31.58
C SER A 285 -2.36 -14.76 31.21
N THR A 286 -1.73 -15.87 31.62
CA THR A 286 -0.39 -16.23 31.14
C THR A 286 -0.51 -16.82 29.74
N LEU A 287 -0.02 -16.07 28.74
CA LEU A 287 -0.18 -16.44 27.33
C LEU A 287 0.66 -17.66 26.95
N PRO A 288 0.17 -18.52 26.03
CA PRO A 288 0.97 -19.57 25.43
C PRO A 288 2.18 -19.01 24.66
N PRO A 289 3.25 -19.80 24.43
CA PRO A 289 4.39 -19.35 23.64
C PRO A 289 4.00 -19.00 22.20
N HIS A 290 4.28 -17.77 21.76
CA HIS A 290 4.07 -17.36 20.38
C HIS A 290 5.19 -17.93 19.49
N LYS A 291 4.85 -18.92 18.65
CA LYS A 291 5.82 -19.61 17.78
C LYS A 291 5.66 -19.15 16.34
N SER A 292 6.79 -18.87 15.68
CA SER A 292 6.80 -18.60 14.25
C SER A 292 6.33 -19.83 13.46
N PRO A 293 5.38 -19.69 12.52
CA PRO A 293 4.92 -20.78 11.66
C PRO A 293 5.90 -21.11 10.52
N PHE A 294 7.02 -20.41 10.39
CA PHE A 294 7.88 -20.41 9.19
C PHE A 294 9.08 -21.37 9.24
N ILE A 295 8.93 -22.50 9.92
CA ILE A 295 10.01 -23.40 10.38
C ILE A 295 10.93 -23.94 9.26
N ASP A 296 10.45 -24.06 8.01
CA ASP A 296 11.20 -24.67 6.88
C ASP A 296 11.37 -23.76 5.64
N ASP A 297 10.79 -22.55 5.62
CA ASP A 297 10.75 -21.71 4.41
C ASP A 297 12.02 -20.85 4.23
N LYS A 298 13.25 -21.37 4.39
CA LYS A 298 14.49 -20.53 4.34
C LYS A 298 14.40 -19.23 5.18
N LEU A 299 13.52 -19.20 6.17
CA LEU A 299 13.32 -18.11 7.09
C LEU A 299 13.88 -18.58 8.43
N HIS A 300 15.20 -18.43 8.59
CA HIS A 300 15.75 -18.31 9.93
C HIS A 300 15.30 -16.97 10.46
N ILE A 301 14.11 -16.95 11.08
CA ILE A 301 13.55 -15.73 11.66
C ILE A 301 14.24 -15.48 12.98
N GLY A 302 15.15 -14.52 12.94
CA GLY A 302 16.00 -14.04 14.01
C GLY A 302 16.61 -12.70 13.56
N GLU A 303 17.46 -12.10 14.39
CA GLU A 303 18.10 -10.78 14.17
C GLU A 303 18.78 -10.58 12.79
N ASP A 304 18.88 -11.65 11.98
CA ASP A 304 19.34 -11.71 10.59
C ASP A 304 18.25 -11.47 9.51
N ASP A 305 17.02 -11.08 9.86
CA ASP A 305 15.82 -10.98 8.99
C ASP A 305 15.94 -10.04 7.78
N ILE A 306 17.00 -9.24 7.73
CA ILE A 306 17.37 -8.49 6.53
C ILE A 306 17.83 -9.42 5.39
N CYS A 307 18.07 -10.72 5.66
CA CYS A 307 18.52 -11.73 4.70
C CYS A 307 17.58 -12.10 3.55
N LEU A 308 16.31 -11.75 3.59
CA LEU A 308 15.37 -12.04 2.49
C LEU A 308 15.39 -11.00 1.36
N LEU A 309 16.17 -9.93 1.52
CA LEU A 309 16.22 -8.80 0.60
C LEU A 309 17.54 -8.81 -0.17
N SER A 310 17.52 -8.38 -1.43
CA SER A 310 18.77 -8.21 -2.20
C SER A 310 19.76 -7.32 -1.46
N ALA A 311 21.07 -7.62 -1.54
CA ALA A 311 22.13 -6.99 -0.75
C ALA A 311 22.11 -5.44 -0.74
N ARG A 312 21.62 -4.82 -1.82
CA ARG A 312 21.52 -3.36 -1.98
C ARG A 312 20.33 -2.75 -1.22
N LYS A 313 19.34 -3.55 -0.88
CA LYS A 313 18.08 -3.16 -0.21
C LYS A 313 18.11 -3.46 1.29
N LYS A 314 18.96 -4.41 1.71
CA LYS A 314 19.36 -4.60 3.11
C LYS A 314 19.78 -3.29 3.76
N ASP A 315 20.72 -2.61 3.11
CA ASP A 315 21.31 -1.33 3.52
C ASP A 315 20.28 -0.20 3.64
N ILE A 316 19.20 -0.23 2.85
CA ILE A 316 18.12 0.78 2.89
C ILE A 316 17.16 0.50 4.03
N ILE A 317 16.81 -0.77 4.27
CA ILE A 317 15.86 -1.18 5.30
C ILE A 317 16.52 -1.17 6.69
N GLU A 318 17.76 -1.63 6.81
CA GLU A 318 18.62 -1.46 8.00
C GLU A 318 18.79 -0.01 8.40
N LYS A 319 18.89 0.91 7.42
CA LYS A 319 19.01 2.35 7.68
C LYS A 319 17.74 2.99 8.26
N TYR A 320 16.56 2.35 8.11
CA TYR A 320 15.27 2.91 8.54
C TYR A 320 14.55 2.12 9.63
N LEU A 321 15.01 0.91 9.95
CA LEU A 321 14.50 0.14 11.07
C LEU A 321 15.32 0.42 12.34
N GLN A 322 14.65 0.45 13.49
CA GLN A 322 15.33 0.62 14.77
C GLN A 322 16.29 -0.55 15.00
N LYS A 323 17.58 -0.23 15.15
CA LYS A 323 18.55 -1.16 15.73
C LYS A 323 18.42 -1.09 17.25
N ASN A 324 17.37 -1.69 17.80
CA ASN A 324 17.30 -1.91 19.24
C ASN A 324 18.23 -3.07 19.58
N GLU A 325 19.51 -2.75 19.81
CA GLU A 325 20.38 -3.60 20.61
C GLU A 325 19.72 -3.76 21.98
N VAL A 326 19.15 -4.95 22.23
CA VAL A 326 18.70 -5.34 23.56
C VAL A 326 19.93 -5.37 24.46
N LYS A 327 19.95 -4.48 25.45
CA LYS A 327 20.68 -4.70 26.70
C LYS A 327 19.88 -5.60 27.62
#